data_AF-A0A7W2HUN4-F1
#
_entry.id   AF-A0A7W2HUN4-F1
#
_cell.length_a   1.000
_cell.length_b   1.000
_cell.length_c   1.000
_cell.angle_alpha   90.00
_cell.angle_beta   90.00
_cell.angle_gamma   90.00
#
_symmetry.space_group_name_H-M   'P 1'
#
loop_
_entity.id
_entity.type
_entity.pdbx_description
1 polymer ?
#
loop_
_entity_poly.entity_id
_entity_poly.type
_entity_poly.pdbx_seq_one_letter_code
_entity_poly.pdbx_strand_id
1 'polypeptide(L)'
;MAAAPRKKTSSAQRKAPPTVAGGFEPLHFSSKAPTEERVVFFYIDDDEYTIPKFISKSFSLGVLDRAREVGMEIAVTEAMEELLGEDGYQALLHCPSLSDEDWTQFETIFRDVVFGKPEEQGKGRR
;
A
#
# COMPACT_ATOMS: atom_id res chain seq x y z
N MET A 1 -41.77 51.83 17.56
CA MET A 1 -41.08 50.52 17.49
C MET A 1 -39.88 50.69 16.56
N ALA A 2 -38.71 51.14 17.04
CA ALA A 2 -37.52 50.36 17.47
C ALA A 2 -36.90 49.52 16.32
N ALA A 3 -35.86 50.03 15.60
CA ALA A 3 -34.39 49.86 15.79
C ALA A 3 -33.87 48.44 15.42
N ALA A 4 -32.77 48.13 14.70
CA ALA A 4 -31.66 48.80 14.01
C ALA A 4 -30.89 47.72 13.15
N PRO A 5 -29.90 48.06 12.28
CA PRO A 5 -29.23 47.13 11.33
C PRO A 5 -27.84 46.59 11.78
N ARG A 6 -27.22 45.73 10.93
CA ARG A 6 -25.80 45.21 10.88
C ARG A 6 -25.61 43.74 11.33
N LYS A 7 -24.73 42.89 10.76
CA LYS A 7 -23.29 43.06 10.46
C LYS A 7 -22.79 42.08 9.38
N LYS A 8 -21.79 42.54 8.59
CA LYS A 8 -20.83 41.72 7.82
C LYS A 8 -19.87 41.02 8.79
N THR A 9 -19.53 39.76 8.55
CA THR A 9 -18.32 39.07 9.08
C THR A 9 -17.91 38.03 8.04
N SER A 10 -16.91 38.32 7.20
CA SER A 10 -15.47 38.19 7.46
C SER A 10 -15.00 36.73 7.31
N SER A 11 -14.14 36.54 6.31
CA SER A 11 -13.23 35.41 6.07
C SER A 11 -13.21 34.34 7.15
N ALA A 12 -13.71 33.14 6.80
CA ALA A 12 -13.40 31.91 7.52
C ALA A 12 -11.90 31.59 7.30
N GLN A 13 -11.12 32.27 8.13
CA GLN A 13 -9.77 32.00 8.56
C GLN A 13 -9.56 30.48 8.61
N ARG A 14 -8.77 29.94 7.66
CA ARG A 14 -8.19 28.60 7.77
C ARG A 14 -7.46 28.58 9.12
N LYS A 15 -8.05 27.92 10.10
CA LYS A 15 -7.40 27.65 11.39
C LYS A 15 -6.12 26.89 11.05
N ALA A 16 -4.98 27.53 11.30
CA ALA A 16 -3.70 26.82 11.32
C ALA A 16 -3.86 25.63 12.28
N PRO A 17 -3.42 24.41 11.89
CA PRO A 17 -3.46 23.27 12.78
C PRO A 17 -2.67 23.60 14.05
N PRO A 18 -3.10 23.10 15.23
CA PRO A 18 -2.40 23.35 16.47
C PRO A 18 -0.98 22.79 16.39
N THR A 19 0.02 23.65 16.49
CA THR A 19 1.41 23.25 16.75
C THR A 19 1.42 22.49 18.07
N VAL A 20 1.63 21.17 18.01
CA VAL A 20 1.69 20.32 19.20
C VAL A 20 2.99 20.62 19.95
N ALA A 21 2.92 20.61 21.28
CA ALA A 21 4.06 20.83 22.15
C ALA A 21 5.14 19.76 21.87
N GLY A 22 6.22 20.16 21.19
CA GLY A 22 7.28 19.25 20.75
C GLY A 22 8.07 19.70 19.52
N GLY A 23 7.61 20.74 18.81
CA GLY A 23 8.34 21.29 17.65
C GLY A 23 8.28 20.41 16.39
N PHE A 24 7.47 19.36 16.39
CA PHE A 24 7.17 18.56 15.21
C PHE A 24 5.76 18.87 14.69
N GLU A 25 5.63 19.03 13.38
CA GLU A 25 4.32 19.11 12.72
C GLU A 25 3.75 17.69 12.55
N PRO A 26 2.52 17.41 13.02
CA PRO A 26 1.92 16.08 12.87
C PRO A 26 1.73 15.71 11.41
N LEU A 27 2.14 14.49 11.06
CA LEU A 27 1.78 13.88 9.79
C LEU A 27 0.29 13.52 9.80
N HIS A 28 -0.43 13.94 8.77
CA HIS A 28 -1.83 13.63 8.59
C HIS A 28 -1.95 12.56 7.50
N PHE A 29 -2.50 11.40 7.85
CA PHE A 29 -2.77 10.31 6.92
C PHE A 29 -4.26 10.23 6.62
N SER A 30 -4.63 9.86 5.39
CA SER A 30 -6.01 9.53 5.04
C SER A 30 -6.21 8.02 5.14
N SER A 31 -7.35 7.59 5.68
CA SER A 31 -7.77 6.18 5.69
C SER A 31 -8.42 5.72 4.39
N LYS A 32 -8.61 6.62 3.41
CA LYS A 32 -9.20 6.24 2.13
C LYS A 32 -8.18 5.49 1.29
N ALA A 33 -8.53 4.26 0.91
CA ALA A 33 -7.76 3.50 -0.06
C ALA A 33 -7.74 4.23 -1.41
N PRO A 34 -6.58 4.35 -2.07
CA PRO A 34 -6.53 4.76 -3.47
C PRO A 34 -7.25 3.71 -4.34
N THR A 35 -7.71 4.14 -5.51
CA THR A 35 -8.34 3.24 -6.48
C THR A 35 -7.39 2.10 -6.85
N GLU A 36 -7.83 0.85 -6.70
CA GLU A 36 -7.05 -0.34 -7.04
C GLU A 36 -6.89 -0.47 -8.55
N GLU A 37 -5.82 0.13 -9.08
CA GLU A 37 -5.30 -0.24 -10.39
C GLU A 37 -4.50 -1.52 -10.23
N ARG A 38 -4.86 -2.61 -10.92
CA ARG A 38 -4.10 -3.87 -10.92
C ARG A 38 -3.23 -3.97 -12.16
N VAL A 39 -2.07 -4.60 -12.03
CA VAL A 39 -1.11 -4.85 -13.10
C VAL A 39 -0.81 -6.33 -13.19
N VAL A 40 -0.58 -6.84 -14.40
CA VAL A 40 -0.17 -8.23 -14.61
C VAL A 40 1.19 -8.47 -13.95
N PHE A 41 1.27 -9.50 -13.12
CA PHE A 41 2.45 -9.89 -12.38
C PHE A 41 3.18 -11.04 -13.05
N PHE A 42 2.43 -12.07 -13.47
CA PHE A 42 2.94 -13.20 -14.24
C PHE A 42 1.82 -13.82 -15.06
N TYR A 43 2.21 -14.75 -15.93
CA TYR A 43 1.33 -15.59 -16.70
C TYR A 43 1.63 -17.04 -16.36
N ILE A 44 0.60 -17.88 -16.29
CA ILE A 44 0.75 -19.34 -16.36
C ILE A 44 -0.05 -19.75 -17.59
N ASP A 45 0.62 -20.40 -18.55
CA ASP A 45 0.09 -20.68 -19.88
C ASP A 45 -0.41 -19.40 -20.58
N ASP A 46 -1.74 -19.20 -20.66
CA ASP A 46 -2.40 -18.04 -21.26
C ASP A 46 -3.21 -17.21 -20.24
N ASP A 47 -3.18 -17.59 -18.96
CA ASP A 47 -3.92 -16.91 -17.89
C ASP A 47 -3.09 -15.81 -17.23
N GLU A 48 -3.69 -14.62 -17.11
CA GLU A 48 -3.04 -13.43 -16.54
C GLU A 48 -3.32 -13.32 -15.03
N TYR A 49 -2.26 -13.30 -14.22
CA TYR A 49 -2.37 -13.11 -12.79
C TYR A 49 -1.91 -11.71 -12.40
N THR A 50 -2.75 -10.99 -11.65
CA THR A 50 -2.57 -9.55 -11.40
C THR A 50 -2.43 -9.21 -9.93
N ILE A 51 -1.60 -8.22 -9.63
CA ILE A 51 -1.46 -7.63 -8.29
C ILE A 51 -1.87 -6.16 -8.28
N PRO A 52 -2.24 -5.59 -7.13
CA PRO A 52 -2.43 -4.15 -7.02
C PRO A 52 -1.14 -3.41 -7.34
N LYS A 53 -1.22 -2.41 -8.23
CA LYS A 53 -0.09 -1.57 -8.66
C LYS A 53 0.54 -0.79 -7.50
N PHE A 54 -0.28 -0.43 -6.52
CA PHE A 54 0.14 0.32 -5.36
C PHE A 54 -0.16 -0.47 -4.09
N ILE A 55 0.89 -1.04 -3.50
CA ILE A 55 0.80 -1.63 -2.17
C ILE A 55 0.95 -0.51 -1.14
N SER A 56 -0.06 -0.38 -0.27
CA SER A 56 -0.01 0.62 0.79
C SER A 56 1.05 0.25 1.83
N LYS A 57 1.77 1.23 2.38
CA LYS A 57 2.70 0.96 3.49
C LYS A 57 1.99 0.38 4.73
N SER A 58 0.71 0.68 4.91
CA SER A 58 -0.13 0.05 5.93
C SER A 58 -0.25 -1.46 5.75
N PHE A 59 -0.35 -1.95 4.51
CA PHE A 59 -0.33 -3.38 4.22
C PHE A 59 1.01 -3.99 4.61
N SER A 60 2.13 -3.41 4.18
CA SER A 60 3.48 -3.89 4.54
C SER A 60 3.71 -3.91 6.06
N LEU A 61 3.22 -2.89 6.77
CA LEU A 61 3.24 -2.85 8.23
C LEU A 61 2.35 -3.93 8.85
N GLY A 62 1.21 -4.23 8.25
CA GLY A 62 0.35 -5.36 8.65
C GLY A 62 1.07 -6.70 8.51
N VAL A 63 1.79 -6.92 7.41
CA VAL A 63 2.63 -8.12 7.23
C VAL A 63 3.71 -8.21 8.31
N LEU A 64 4.37 -7.10 8.65
CA LEU A 64 5.37 -7.07 9.71
C LEU A 64 4.79 -7.31 11.10
N ASP A 65 3.58 -6.83 11.37
CA ASP A 65 2.88 -7.09 12.62
C ASP A 65 2.51 -8.57 12.73
N ARG A 66 1.94 -9.13 11.66
CA ARG A 66 1.61 -10.54 11.55
C ARG A 66 2.84 -11.44 11.71
N ALA A 67 3.97 -11.05 11.11
CA ALA A 67 5.24 -11.75 11.24
C ALA A 67 5.74 -11.86 12.70
N ARG A 68 5.28 -11.01 13.62
CA ARG A 68 5.59 -11.14 15.05
C ARG A 68 4.89 -12.31 15.71
N GLU A 69 3.74 -12.71 15.18
CA GLU A 69 2.92 -13.80 15.73
C GLU A 69 3.30 -15.15 15.12
N VAL A 70 3.43 -15.20 13.80
CA VAL A 70 3.57 -16.45 13.03
C VAL A 70 4.94 -16.62 12.36
N GLY A 71 5.81 -15.63 12.47
CA GLY A 71 7.08 -15.59 11.75
C GLY A 71 6.95 -15.00 10.34
N MET A 72 8.10 -14.58 9.80
CA MET A 72 8.13 -13.84 8.53
C MET A 72 7.68 -14.69 7.33
N GLU A 73 8.07 -15.96 7.26
CA GLU A 73 7.72 -16.84 6.14
C GLU A 73 6.20 -17.02 6.02
N ILE A 74 5.51 -17.34 7.13
CA ILE A 74 4.06 -17.53 7.13
C ILE A 74 3.34 -16.22 6.79
N ALA A 75 3.78 -15.09 7.37
CA ALA A 75 3.17 -13.79 7.10
C ALA A 75 3.34 -13.34 5.64
N VAL A 76 4.49 -13.63 5.03
CA VAL A 76 4.73 -13.33 3.60
C VAL A 76 3.85 -14.22 2.72
N THR A 77 3.68 -15.49 3.07
CA THR A 77 2.77 -16.39 2.34
C THR A 77 1.31 -15.92 2.39
N GLU A 78 0.81 -15.54 3.58
CA GLU A 78 -0.53 -14.95 3.72
C GLU A 78 -0.65 -13.65 2.90
N ALA A 79 0.40 -12.83 2.86
CA ALA A 79 0.44 -11.62 2.06
C ALA A 79 0.44 -11.89 0.54
N MET A 80 1.10 -12.96 0.08
CA MET A 80 1.08 -13.39 -1.31
C MET A 80 -0.32 -13.78 -1.74
N GLU A 81 -1.03 -14.56 -0.92
CA GLU A 81 -2.41 -14.95 -1.18
C GLU A 81 -3.35 -13.74 -1.24
N GLU A 82 -3.21 -12.77 -0.32
CA GLU A 82 -4.04 -11.57 -0.32
C GLU A 82 -3.82 -10.69 -1.58
N LEU A 83 -2.56 -10.59 -2.07
CA LEU A 83 -2.23 -9.74 -3.21
C LEU A 83 -2.51 -10.39 -4.57
N LEU A 84 -2.23 -11.67 -4.71
CA LEU A 84 -2.53 -12.45 -5.93
C LEU A 84 -4.02 -12.77 -6.04
N GLY A 85 -4.70 -12.85 -4.90
CA GLY A 85 -5.98 -13.52 -4.78
C GLY A 85 -5.82 -15.04 -4.71
N GLU A 86 -6.87 -15.69 -4.22
CA GLU A 86 -6.92 -17.14 -4.03
C GLU A 86 -6.56 -17.90 -5.32
N ASP A 87 -7.13 -17.50 -6.46
CA ASP A 87 -6.91 -18.15 -7.75
C ASP A 87 -5.44 -18.07 -8.21
N GLY A 88 -4.82 -16.88 -8.14
CA GLY A 88 -3.42 -16.70 -8.53
C GLY A 88 -2.44 -17.38 -7.61
N TYR A 89 -2.73 -17.44 -6.31
CA TYR A 89 -1.92 -18.17 -5.36
C TYR A 89 -2.02 -19.69 -5.58
N GLN A 90 -3.23 -20.22 -5.79
CA GLN A 90 -3.43 -21.64 -6.08
C GLN A 90 -2.78 -22.05 -7.41
N ALA A 91 -2.89 -21.22 -8.45
CA ALA A 91 -2.25 -21.48 -9.73
C ALA A 91 -0.72 -21.58 -9.59
N LEU A 92 -0.11 -20.69 -8.79
CA LEU A 92 1.31 -20.72 -8.51
C LEU A 92 1.72 -21.98 -7.73
N LEU A 93 0.95 -22.38 -6.72
CA LEU A 93 1.20 -23.61 -5.95
C LEU A 93 1.08 -24.90 -6.78
N HIS A 94 0.21 -24.89 -7.78
CA HIS A 94 -0.07 -26.04 -8.64
C HIS A 94 0.68 -26.01 -9.97
N CYS A 95 1.65 -25.11 -10.15
CA CYS A 95 2.46 -25.01 -11.35
C CYS A 95 3.70 -25.94 -11.27
N PRO A 96 3.68 -27.14 -11.88
CA PRO A 96 4.80 -28.07 -11.78
C PRO A 96 6.04 -27.63 -12.58
N SER A 97 5.87 -26.69 -13.52
CA SER A 97 6.95 -26.13 -14.33
C SER A 97 7.68 -24.97 -13.64
N LEU A 98 7.26 -24.57 -12.44
CA LEU A 98 7.89 -23.50 -11.68
C LEU A 98 9.29 -23.94 -11.24
N SER A 99 10.32 -23.37 -11.84
CA SER A 99 11.70 -23.67 -11.48
C SER A 99 12.13 -22.91 -10.22
N ASP A 100 13.21 -23.36 -9.56
CA ASP A 100 13.80 -22.63 -8.44
C ASP A 100 14.25 -21.21 -8.83
N GLU A 101 14.69 -21.02 -10.08
CA GLU A 101 15.09 -19.71 -10.62
C GLU A 101 13.87 -18.79 -10.77
N ASP A 102 12.77 -19.31 -11.33
CA ASP A 102 11.51 -18.56 -11.47
C ASP A 102 10.94 -18.19 -10.10
N TRP A 103 10.98 -19.12 -9.14
CA TRP A 103 10.56 -18.87 -7.76
C TRP A 103 11.40 -17.78 -7.09
N THR A 104 12.73 -17.85 -7.21
CA THR A 104 13.64 -16.85 -6.65
C THR A 104 13.38 -15.46 -7.25
N GLN A 105 13.14 -15.41 -8.57
CA GLN A 105 12.80 -14.17 -9.26
C GLN A 105 11.44 -13.63 -8.79
N PHE A 106 10.43 -14.50 -8.70
CA PHE A 106 9.11 -14.17 -8.19
C PHE A 106 9.18 -13.56 -6.78
N GLU A 107 9.85 -14.24 -5.83
CA GLU A 107 9.98 -13.78 -4.44
C GLU A 107 10.69 -12.43 -4.37
N THR A 108 11.72 -12.23 -5.20
CA THR A 108 12.47 -10.98 -5.25
C THR A 108 11.57 -9.82 -5.70
N ILE A 109 10.83 -10.00 -6.79
CA ILE A 109 9.93 -8.96 -7.30
C ILE A 109 8.79 -8.71 -6.30
N PHE A 110 8.21 -9.78 -5.74
CA PHE A 110 7.13 -9.67 -4.76
C PHE A 110 7.58 -8.87 -3.52
N ARG A 111 8.74 -9.22 -2.97
CA ARG A 111 9.32 -8.52 -1.81
C ARG A 111 9.59 -7.05 -2.11
N ASP A 112 10.11 -6.74 -3.29
CA ASP A 112 10.36 -5.37 -3.74
C ASP A 112 9.07 -4.56 -3.87
N VAL A 113 7.97 -5.19 -4.29
CA VAL A 113 6.66 -4.56 -4.39
C VAL A 113 6.04 -4.33 -3.01
N VAL A 114 6.13 -5.31 -2.11
CA VAL A 114 5.51 -5.24 -0.78
C VAL A 114 6.28 -4.32 0.16
N PHE A 115 7.60 -4.45 0.26
CA PHE A 115 8.41 -3.69 1.21
C PHE A 115 9.05 -2.45 0.59
N GLY A 116 8.95 -2.29 -0.72
CA GLY A 116 9.63 -1.26 -1.48
C GLY A 116 11.10 -1.63 -1.71
N LYS A 117 11.62 -1.27 -2.89
CA LYS A 117 13.07 -1.23 -3.10
C LYS A 117 13.70 -0.20 -2.14
N PRO A 118 14.90 -0.46 -1.59
CA PRO A 118 15.70 0.58 -0.96
C PRO A 118 16.10 1.61 -2.03
N GLU A 119 15.24 2.60 -2.21
CA GLU A 119 15.41 3.85 -2.96
C GLU A 119 16.01 3.75 -4.39
N GLU A 120 15.13 3.85 -5.38
CA GLU A 120 15.25 4.90 -6.41
C GLU A 120 14.15 5.95 -6.20
N GLN A 121 14.05 6.49 -4.98
CA GLN A 121 13.43 7.80 -4.78
C GLN A 121 14.41 8.87 -5.31
N GLY A 122 14.37 9.13 -6.62
CA GLY A 122 15.41 9.98 -7.19
C GLY A 122 15.31 10.41 -8.64
N LYS A 123 14.14 10.44 -9.30
CA LYS A 123 14.02 11.23 -10.54
C LYS A 123 12.60 11.64 -10.90
N GLY A 124 12.25 12.84 -10.42
CA GLY A 124 11.52 13.83 -11.21
C GLY A 124 10.01 13.68 -11.34
N ARG A 125 9.29 14.49 -10.55
CA ARG A 125 8.27 15.36 -11.14
C ARG A 125 8.37 16.74 -10.50
N ARG A 126 9.12 17.60 -11.19
CA ARG A 126 8.96 19.06 -11.17
C ARG A 126 7.71 19.42 -11.95
#